data_AF-A0A505IHG7-F1
#
_entry.id   AF-A0A505IHG7-F1
#
_cell.length_a   1.000
_cell.length_b   1.000
_cell.length_c   1.000
_cell.angle_alpha   90.00
_cell.angle_beta   90.00
_cell.angle_gamma   90.00
#
_symmetry.space_group_name_H-M   'P 1'
#
loop_
_entity.id
_entity.type
_entity.pdbx_description
1 polymer ?
#
loop_
_entity_poly.entity_id
_entity_poly.type
_entity_poly.pdbx_seq_one_letter_code
_entity_poly.pdbx_strand_id
1 'polypeptide(L)'
;MSEATPSPAQGVGPIYRPDGEKPTATVSKDIFYENVHVLPQSPQLIALLTMIRDRRTSRADFIFYSNRIIRLLVEEGLNHLPVVEQSVTTPVGRVYLGVRFEGKICGVSIMRAGEAMEQGLRDCCRSVRIGKILIQRDEETCKPKLFYEKLPGDIANRWVLLLDPMFATGKFVEPTH
;
A
#
# COMPACT_ATOMS: atom_id res chain seq x y z
N MET A 1 11.24 13.62 37.90
CA MET A 1 10.85 12.40 37.15
C MET A 1 11.54 12.50 35.80
N SER A 2 12.59 11.71 35.60
CA SER A 2 13.45 11.76 34.41
C SER A 2 12.82 10.92 33.31
N GLU A 3 12.42 11.52 32.20
CA GLU A 3 12.13 10.80 30.97
C GLU A 3 13.42 10.16 30.44
N ALA A 4 13.42 8.84 30.31
CA ALA A 4 14.53 8.10 29.77
C ALA A 4 14.44 8.12 28.23
N THR A 5 15.42 8.73 27.59
CA THR A 5 15.63 8.64 26.14
C THR A 5 15.86 7.17 25.75
N PRO A 6 15.11 6.59 24.79
CA PRO A 6 15.30 5.20 24.42
C PRO A 6 16.64 4.99 23.69
N SER A 7 17.36 3.95 24.10
CA SER A 7 18.63 3.51 23.52
C SER A 7 18.42 2.97 22.10
N PRO A 8 19.35 3.21 21.13
CA PRO A 8 19.22 2.74 19.75
C PRO A 8 19.28 1.21 19.57
N ALA A 9 19.44 0.45 20.66
CA ALA A 9 19.52 -1.01 20.67
C ALA A 9 18.20 -1.74 21.03
N GLN A 10 17.10 -1.02 21.28
CA GLN A 10 15.79 -1.66 21.48
C GLN A 10 15.20 -2.07 20.13
N GLY A 11 14.95 -3.37 19.95
CA GLY A 11 14.34 -3.91 18.73
C GLY A 11 12.99 -3.24 18.45
N VAL A 12 12.82 -2.75 17.23
CA VAL A 12 11.56 -2.18 16.75
C VAL A 12 10.55 -3.31 16.48
N GLY A 13 9.50 -3.44 17.30
CA GLY A 13 8.47 -4.45 17.11
C GLY A 13 7.38 -4.45 18.19
N PRO A 14 6.25 -5.16 17.95
CA PRO A 14 5.17 -5.29 18.95
C PRO A 14 5.68 -5.96 20.22
N ILE A 15 5.26 -5.41 21.38
CA ILE A 15 5.48 -6.05 22.68
C ILE A 15 4.48 -7.19 22.81
N TYR A 16 4.96 -8.44 22.82
CA TYR A 16 4.12 -9.62 23.04
C TYR A 16 3.66 -9.69 24.50
N ARG A 17 2.35 -9.81 24.74
CA ARG A 17 1.73 -10.11 26.04
C ARG A 17 0.86 -11.37 25.91
N PRO A 18 0.90 -12.33 26.86
CA PRO A 18 0.19 -13.59 26.72
C PRO A 18 -1.33 -13.50 27.03
N ASP A 19 -2.08 -14.31 26.28
CA ASP A 19 -3.46 -14.80 26.41
C ASP A 19 -4.55 -13.83 26.91
N GLY A 20 -4.85 -12.80 26.10
CA GLY A 20 -6.07 -12.00 26.26
C GLY A 20 -6.11 -10.73 25.43
N GLU A 21 -4.94 -10.18 25.09
CA GLU A 21 -4.80 -8.94 24.33
C GLU A 21 -4.14 -9.22 22.97
N LYS A 22 -4.82 -8.88 21.87
CA LYS A 22 -4.23 -9.03 20.53
C LYS A 22 -2.98 -8.14 20.46
N PRO A 23 -1.81 -8.65 20.02
CA PRO A 23 -0.61 -7.84 19.88
C PRO A 23 -0.89 -6.63 18.99
N THR A 24 -0.56 -5.44 19.49
CA THR A 24 -0.65 -4.18 18.76
C THR A 24 0.76 -3.78 18.34
N ALA A 25 0.99 -3.60 17.04
CA ALA A 25 2.28 -3.11 16.58
C ALA A 25 2.43 -1.64 16.94
N THR A 26 3.58 -1.31 17.52
CA THR A 26 4.00 0.08 17.72
C THR A 26 4.26 0.68 16.34
N VAL A 27 3.38 1.56 15.86
CA VAL A 27 3.79 2.51 14.82
C VAL A 27 4.91 3.33 15.44
N SER A 28 6.08 3.37 14.81
CA SER A 28 7.30 3.96 15.39
C SER A 28 7.18 5.46 15.71
N LYS A 29 6.08 6.09 15.28
CA LYS A 29 5.80 7.51 15.41
C LYS A 29 4.28 7.72 15.36
N ASP A 30 3.76 8.59 16.20
CA ASP A 30 2.38 9.06 16.05
C ASP A 30 2.22 9.70 14.66
N ILE A 31 1.19 9.28 13.94
CA ILE A 31 0.88 9.81 12.61
C ILE A 31 -0.11 10.95 12.79
N PHE A 32 0.37 12.16 12.50
CA PHE A 32 -0.39 13.40 12.67
C PHE A 32 -1.08 13.87 11.37
N TYR A 33 -1.13 13.03 10.33
CA TYR A 33 -1.66 13.38 9.02
C TYR A 33 -2.99 12.67 8.78
N GLU A 34 -4.06 13.44 8.55
CA GLU A 34 -5.42 12.92 8.35
C GLU A 34 -5.56 12.05 7.09
N ASN A 35 -4.72 12.30 6.08
CA ASN A 35 -4.69 11.56 4.81
C ASN A 35 -3.77 10.32 4.84
N VAL A 36 -3.22 9.97 6.00
CA VAL A 36 -2.39 8.77 6.16
C VAL A 36 -3.20 7.72 6.90
N HIS A 37 -3.51 6.65 6.19
CA HIS A 37 -4.23 5.50 6.74
C HIS A 37 -3.25 4.37 7.02
N VAL A 38 -3.31 3.83 8.24
CA VAL A 38 -2.48 2.70 8.66
C VAL A 38 -3.33 1.46 8.65
N LEU A 39 -2.87 0.41 7.96
CA LEU A 39 -3.51 -0.89 8.02
C LEU A 39 -3.67 -1.33 9.48
N PRO A 40 -4.83 -1.89 9.87
CA PRO A 40 -5.03 -2.41 11.22
C PRO A 40 -3.92 -3.38 11.61
N GLN A 41 -3.27 -3.12 12.75
CA GLN A 41 -2.16 -3.92 13.26
C GLN A 41 -2.67 -5.21 13.88
N SER A 42 -3.22 -6.09 13.05
CA SER A 42 -3.70 -7.40 13.44
C SER A 42 -2.54 -8.36 13.71
N PRO A 43 -2.72 -9.39 14.55
CA PRO A 43 -1.71 -10.42 14.77
C PRO A 43 -1.25 -11.08 13.47
N GLN A 44 -2.16 -11.21 12.49
CA GLN A 44 -1.85 -11.74 11.17
C GLN A 44 -0.92 -10.82 10.38
N LEU A 45 -1.20 -9.51 10.33
CA LEU A 45 -0.35 -8.55 9.63
C LEU A 45 1.03 -8.50 10.28
N ILE A 46 1.09 -8.52 11.61
CA ILE A 46 2.34 -8.57 12.37
C ILE A 46 3.14 -9.82 11.99
N ALA A 47 2.52 -11.00 11.98
CA ALA A 47 3.21 -12.24 11.61
C ALA A 47 3.76 -12.19 10.18
N LEU A 48 2.98 -11.68 9.22
CA LEU A 48 3.44 -11.50 7.83
C LEU A 48 4.63 -10.54 7.76
N LEU A 49 4.56 -9.42 8.47
CA LEU A 49 5.63 -8.42 8.54
C LEU A 49 6.90 -8.99 9.20
N THR A 50 6.77 -9.82 10.22
CA THR A 50 7.89 -10.52 10.86
C THR A 50 8.60 -11.41 9.85
N MET A 51 7.87 -12.20 9.07
CA MET A 51 8.47 -13.09 8.07
C MET A 51 9.24 -12.32 6.99
N ILE A 52 8.67 -11.25 6.43
CA ILE A 52 9.36 -10.50 5.37
C ILE A 52 10.56 -9.69 5.88
N ARG A 53 10.65 -9.43 7.18
CA ARG A 53 11.76 -8.71 7.82
C ARG A 53 12.87 -9.64 8.33
N ASP A 54 12.59 -10.93 8.50
CA ASP A 54 13.62 -11.89 8.91
C ASP A 54 14.62 -12.12 7.77
N ARG A 55 15.90 -11.83 8.05
CA ARG A 55 17.03 -12.06 7.13
C ARG A 55 17.17 -13.52 6.72
N ARG A 56 16.65 -14.47 7.51
CA ARG A 56 16.72 -15.91 7.25
C ARG A 56 15.59 -16.41 6.33
N THR A 57 14.58 -15.59 6.04
CA THR A 57 13.44 -15.98 5.19
C THR A 57 13.90 -16.30 3.77
N SER A 58 13.41 -17.42 3.23
CA SER A 58 13.74 -17.84 1.87
C SER A 58 13.15 -16.88 0.83
N ARG A 59 13.72 -16.84 -0.37
CA ARG A 59 13.19 -16.00 -1.46
C ARG A 59 11.74 -16.35 -1.81
N ALA A 60 11.39 -17.63 -1.81
CA ALA A 60 10.03 -18.09 -2.13
C ALA A 60 9.03 -17.62 -1.07
N ASP A 61 9.39 -17.76 0.21
CA ASP A 61 8.57 -17.30 1.33
C ASP A 61 8.44 -15.78 1.36
N PHE A 62 9.53 -15.06 1.10
CA PHE A 62 9.50 -13.60 1.02
C PHE A 62 8.49 -13.10 -0.03
N ILE A 63 8.52 -13.69 -1.23
CA ILE A 63 7.56 -13.35 -2.30
C ILE A 63 6.13 -13.71 -1.87
N PHE A 64 5.94 -14.90 -1.31
CA PHE A 64 4.62 -15.36 -0.86
C PHE A 64 4.02 -14.43 0.21
N TYR A 65 4.76 -14.12 1.27
CA TYR A 65 4.28 -13.26 2.34
C TYR A 65 4.13 -11.79 1.89
N SER A 66 5.04 -11.30 1.04
CA SER A 66 4.92 -9.95 0.46
C SER A 66 3.64 -9.80 -0.36
N ASN A 67 3.33 -10.77 -1.22
CA ASN A 67 2.09 -10.76 -2.02
C ASN A 67 0.84 -10.73 -1.14
N ARG A 68 0.85 -11.44 0.00
CA ARG A 68 -0.24 -11.40 0.97
C ARG A 68 -0.41 -10.02 1.62
N ILE A 69 0.69 -9.37 1.99
CA ILE A 69 0.64 -8.00 2.55
C ILE A 69 0.14 -7.02 1.49
N ILE A 70 0.64 -7.12 0.26
CA ILE A 70 0.23 -6.27 -0.87
C ILE A 70 -1.29 -6.41 -1.10
N ARG A 71 -1.84 -7.63 -1.06
CA ARG A 71 -3.28 -7.83 -1.20
C ARG A 71 -4.08 -7.08 -0.14
N LEU A 72 -3.68 -7.18 1.13
CA LEU A 72 -4.32 -6.44 2.22
C LEU A 72 -4.24 -4.93 2.00
N LEU A 73 -3.08 -4.43 1.56
CA LEU A 73 -2.87 -3.01 1.31
C LEU A 73 -3.69 -2.48 0.13
N VAL A 74 -3.81 -3.25 -0.95
CA VAL A 74 -4.61 -2.87 -2.11
C VAL A 74 -6.09 -2.85 -1.78
N GLU A 75 -6.61 -3.87 -1.08
CA GLU A 75 -8.03 -3.88 -0.66
C GLU A 75 -8.35 -2.68 0.21
N GLU A 76 -7.47 -2.34 1.17
CA GLU A 76 -7.66 -1.14 1.97
C GLU A 76 -7.57 0.14 1.13
N GLY A 77 -6.62 0.22 0.20
CA GLY A 77 -6.51 1.36 -0.72
C GLY A 77 -7.77 1.59 -1.55
N LEU A 78 -8.45 0.51 -1.96
CA LEU A 78 -9.72 0.58 -2.71
C LEU A 78 -10.89 1.10 -1.85
N ASN A 79 -10.86 0.91 -0.53
CA ASN A 79 -11.91 1.43 0.37
C ASN A 79 -11.97 2.97 0.42
N HIS A 80 -10.92 3.65 -0.02
CA HIS A 80 -10.87 5.11 -0.09
C HIS A 80 -11.46 5.69 -1.39
N LEU A 81 -11.88 4.85 -2.32
CA LEU A 81 -12.50 5.30 -3.56
C LEU A 81 -13.97 5.70 -3.32
N PRO A 82 -14.47 6.75 -3.99
CA PRO A 82 -15.87 7.12 -3.91
C PRO A 82 -16.77 6.02 -4.46
N VAL A 83 -17.96 5.92 -3.88
CA VAL A 83 -18.98 4.95 -4.25
C VAL A 83 -20.31 5.65 -4.51
N VAL A 84 -21.12 5.07 -5.38
CA VAL A 84 -22.48 5.49 -5.66
C VAL A 84 -23.46 4.36 -5.35
N GLU A 85 -24.66 4.72 -4.92
CA GLU A 85 -25.72 3.77 -4.60
C GLU A 85 -26.08 2.90 -5.82
N GLN A 86 -26.29 1.61 -5.58
CA GLN A 86 -26.74 0.67 -6.59
C GLN A 86 -27.67 -0.38 -5.97
N SER A 87 -28.93 -0.35 -6.38
CA SER A 87 -29.89 -1.42 -6.07
C SER A 87 -29.75 -2.58 -7.05
N VAL A 88 -29.76 -3.81 -6.55
CA VAL A 88 -29.80 -5.03 -7.37
C VAL A 88 -30.93 -5.94 -6.92
N THR A 89 -31.46 -6.74 -7.84
CA THR A 89 -32.41 -7.80 -7.49
C THR A 89 -31.65 -9.09 -7.22
N THR A 90 -31.79 -9.61 -6.01
CA THR A 90 -31.19 -10.89 -5.61
C THR A 90 -31.85 -12.07 -6.31
N PRO A 91 -31.21 -13.25 -6.40
CA PRO A 91 -31.82 -14.44 -7.00
C PRO A 91 -33.14 -14.89 -6.35
N VAL A 92 -33.39 -14.48 -5.10
CA VAL A 92 -34.64 -14.74 -4.36
C VAL A 92 -35.70 -13.65 -4.56
N GLY A 93 -35.52 -12.75 -5.53
CA GLY A 93 -36.48 -11.71 -5.90
C GLY A 93 -36.53 -10.49 -4.97
N ARG A 94 -35.64 -10.40 -3.97
CA ARG A 94 -35.56 -9.25 -3.05
C ARG A 94 -34.63 -8.18 -3.58
N VAL A 95 -34.98 -6.91 -3.37
CA VAL A 95 -34.09 -5.77 -3.64
C VAL A 95 -33.01 -5.71 -2.56
N TYR A 96 -31.75 -5.65 -2.98
CA TYR A 96 -30.59 -5.37 -2.14
C TYR A 96 -30.06 -3.97 -2.46
N LEU A 97 -30.00 -3.11 -1.45
CA LEU A 97 -29.44 -1.76 -1.56
C LEU A 97 -27.94 -1.85 -1.30
N GLY A 98 -27.16 -1.85 -2.37
CA GLY A 98 -25.70 -1.91 -2.33
C GLY A 98 -25.06 -0.63 -2.86
N VAL A 99 -23.77 -0.74 -3.15
CA VAL A 99 -22.97 0.35 -3.73
C VAL A 99 -22.08 -0.19 -4.84
N ARG A 100 -21.63 0.70 -5.71
CA ARG A 100 -20.57 0.44 -6.70
C ARG A 100 -19.55 1.58 -6.67
N PHE A 101 -18.32 1.28 -7.06
CA PHE A 101 -17.30 2.32 -7.24
C PHE A 101 -17.72 3.35 -8.29
N GLU A 102 -17.39 4.60 -8.01
CA GLU A 102 -17.58 5.73 -8.90
C GLU A 102 -16.37 5.89 -9.83
N GLY A 103 -16.63 6.04 -11.14
CA GLY A 103 -15.58 6.27 -12.12
C GLY A 103 -14.78 5.01 -12.47
N LYS A 104 -13.57 5.22 -12.99
CA LYS A 104 -12.67 4.17 -13.45
C LYS A 104 -11.33 4.28 -12.72
N ILE A 105 -10.74 3.15 -12.38
CA ILE A 105 -9.44 3.10 -11.72
C ILE A 105 -8.30 2.80 -12.72
N CYS A 106 -7.09 3.21 -12.37
CA CYS A 106 -5.85 2.70 -12.93
C CYS A 106 -4.76 2.65 -11.86
N GLY A 107 -3.88 1.66 -11.97
CA GLY A 107 -2.65 1.61 -11.18
C GLY A 107 -1.52 2.32 -11.92
N VAL A 108 -0.61 2.96 -11.19
CA VAL A 108 0.65 3.48 -11.73
C VAL A 108 1.77 2.94 -10.86
N SER A 109 2.64 2.10 -11.42
CA SER A 109 3.77 1.54 -10.69
C SER A 109 5.02 2.39 -10.87
N ILE A 110 5.70 2.67 -9.76
CA ILE A 110 7.04 3.27 -9.78
C ILE A 110 8.06 2.15 -9.95
N MET A 111 8.72 2.14 -11.10
CA MET A 111 9.69 1.10 -11.43
C MET A 111 10.95 1.20 -10.57
N ARG A 112 11.55 0.08 -10.14
CA ARG A 112 11.10 -1.31 -10.36
C ARG A 112 10.30 -1.89 -9.20
N ALA A 113 10.42 -1.33 -8.00
CA ALA A 113 9.84 -1.91 -6.80
C ALA A 113 8.30 -1.95 -6.83
N GLY A 114 7.66 -0.92 -7.39
CA GLY A 114 6.21 -0.85 -7.57
C GLY A 114 5.62 -1.96 -8.44
N GLU A 115 6.42 -2.58 -9.32
CA GLU A 115 5.96 -3.67 -10.19
C GLU A 115 5.55 -4.90 -9.38
N ALA A 116 6.13 -5.11 -8.19
CA ALA A 116 5.75 -6.19 -7.29
C ALA A 116 4.29 -6.09 -6.83
N MET A 117 3.72 -4.89 -6.82
CA MET A 117 2.34 -4.64 -6.38
C MET A 117 1.31 -4.80 -7.50
N GLU A 118 1.74 -4.82 -8.77
CA GLU A 118 0.84 -4.90 -9.92
C GLU A 118 0.00 -6.18 -9.89
N GLN A 119 0.59 -7.30 -9.47
CA GLN A 119 -0.13 -8.57 -9.39
C GLN A 119 -1.25 -8.50 -8.36
N GLY A 120 -0.98 -7.96 -7.16
CA GLY A 120 -1.99 -7.77 -6.12
C GLY A 120 -3.15 -6.90 -6.59
N LEU A 121 -2.85 -5.83 -7.36
CA LEU A 121 -3.89 -4.98 -7.94
C LEU A 121 -4.71 -5.69 -9.02
N ARG A 122 -4.09 -6.50 -9.89
CA ARG A 122 -4.81 -7.29 -10.90
C ARG A 122 -5.70 -8.36 -10.28
N ASP A 123 -5.25 -8.95 -9.18
CA ASP A 123 -6.02 -9.96 -8.45
C ASP A 123 -7.25 -9.35 -7.77
N CYS A 124 -7.19 -8.07 -7.37
CA CYS A 124 -8.36 -7.32 -6.86
C CYS A 124 -9.26 -6.82 -7.99
N CYS A 125 -8.66 -6.38 -9.09
CA CYS A 125 -9.33 -5.66 -10.16
C CYS A 125 -8.93 -6.21 -11.54
N ARG A 126 -9.70 -7.20 -12.03
CA ARG A 126 -9.39 -7.98 -13.24
C ARG A 126 -9.10 -7.18 -14.51
N SER A 127 -9.66 -5.97 -14.65
CA SER A 127 -9.53 -5.12 -15.86
C SER A 127 -8.86 -3.76 -15.60
N VAL A 128 -8.06 -3.67 -14.54
CA VAL A 128 -7.34 -2.43 -14.20
C VAL A 128 -6.26 -2.12 -15.25
N ARG A 129 -6.20 -0.86 -15.69
CA ARG A 129 -5.09 -0.38 -16.54
C ARG A 129 -3.89 -0.06 -15.66
N ILE A 130 -2.70 -0.42 -16.12
CA ILE A 130 -1.46 -0.17 -15.38
C ILE A 130 -0.57 0.75 -16.22
N GLY A 131 -0.27 1.92 -15.67
CA GLY A 131 0.79 2.81 -16.14
C GLY A 131 2.10 2.53 -15.41
N LYS A 132 3.21 2.95 -16.01
CA LYS A 132 4.56 2.79 -15.43
C LYS A 132 5.31 4.10 -15.47
N ILE A 133 6.04 4.38 -14.39
CA ILE A 133 6.93 5.53 -14.28
C ILE A 133 8.30 5.04 -13.81
N LEU A 134 9.37 5.47 -14.47
CA LEU A 134 10.74 5.26 -14.04
C LEU A 134 11.32 6.59 -13.58
N ILE A 135 11.62 6.66 -12.28
CA ILE A 135 12.32 7.79 -11.69
C ILE A 135 13.71 7.30 -11.29
N GLN A 136 14.74 7.98 -11.77
CA GLN A 136 16.12 7.74 -11.34
C GLN A 136 16.74 9.06 -10.88
N ARG A 137 17.77 8.95 -10.05
CA ARG A 137 18.56 10.13 -9.68
C ARG A 137 19.55 10.41 -10.80
N ASP A 138 19.60 11.66 -11.20
CA ASP A 138 20.65 12.17 -12.06
C ASP A 138 22.00 12.07 -11.31
N GLU A 139 23.02 11.52 -11.98
CA GLU A 139 24.31 11.17 -11.36
C GLU A 139 25.11 12.39 -10.91
N GLU A 140 24.92 13.53 -11.57
CA GLU A 140 25.64 14.78 -11.26
C GLU A 140 24.91 15.60 -10.21
N THR A 141 23.59 15.74 -10.34
CA THR A 141 22.80 16.64 -9.50
C THR A 141 22.15 15.96 -8.30
N CYS A 142 22.17 14.62 -8.24
CA CYS A 142 21.45 13.78 -7.26
C CYS A 142 19.92 14.03 -7.21
N LYS A 143 19.37 14.78 -8.17
CA LYS A 143 17.94 15.14 -8.24
C LYS A 143 17.15 14.02 -8.91
N PRO A 144 15.89 13.78 -8.48
CA PRO A 144 15.01 12.85 -9.16
C PRO A 144 14.68 13.40 -10.57
N LYS A 145 14.86 12.58 -11.60
CA LYS A 145 14.49 12.90 -12.98
C LYS A 145 13.57 11.80 -13.51
N LEU A 146 12.58 12.20 -14.30
CA LEU A 146 11.71 11.29 -15.01
C LEU A 146 12.45 10.74 -16.23
N PHE A 147 12.73 9.44 -16.26
CA PHE A 147 13.43 8.79 -17.37
C PHE A 147 12.47 8.10 -18.35
N TYR A 148 11.34 7.61 -17.84
CA TYR A 148 10.34 6.93 -18.66
C TYR A 148 8.97 7.06 -18.03
N GLU A 149 7.97 7.33 -18.86
CA GLU A 149 6.57 7.20 -18.48
C GLU A 149 5.78 6.52 -19.60
N LYS A 150 4.84 5.66 -19.18
CA LYS A 150 3.84 5.09 -20.06
C LYS A 150 2.54 5.00 -19.29
N LEU A 151 1.69 6.00 -19.46
CA LEU A 151 0.42 6.13 -18.75
C LEU A 151 -0.76 5.85 -19.70
N PRO A 152 -1.91 5.40 -19.18
CA PRO A 152 -3.13 5.34 -19.98
C PRO A 152 -3.51 6.72 -20.53
N GLY A 153 -3.84 6.83 -21.81
CA GLY A 153 -4.18 8.12 -22.43
C GLY A 153 -5.41 8.82 -21.81
N ASP A 154 -6.25 8.10 -21.07
CA ASP A 154 -7.42 8.62 -20.35
C ASP A 154 -7.20 8.74 -18.82
N ILE A 155 -5.93 8.82 -18.36
CA ILE A 155 -5.60 8.89 -16.93
C ILE A 155 -6.22 10.09 -16.20
N ALA A 156 -6.39 11.23 -16.88
CA ALA A 156 -6.99 12.44 -16.29
C ALA A 156 -8.43 12.23 -15.80
N ASN A 157 -9.14 11.23 -16.33
CA ASN A 157 -10.52 10.91 -15.95
C ASN A 157 -10.60 9.65 -15.07
N ARG A 158 -9.50 9.26 -14.41
CA ARG A 158 -9.39 8.03 -13.62
C ARG A 158 -8.85 8.29 -12.23
N TRP A 159 -9.26 7.46 -11.29
CA TRP A 159 -8.62 7.35 -9.99
C TRP A 159 -7.30 6.59 -10.11
N VAL A 160 -6.21 7.22 -9.66
CA VAL A 160 -4.87 6.68 -9.78
C VAL A 160 -4.43 6.07 -8.46
N LEU A 161 -4.15 4.77 -8.46
CA LEU A 161 -3.46 4.09 -7.36
C LEU A 161 -1.96 4.09 -7.67
N LEU A 162 -1.21 4.95 -7.01
CA LEU A 162 0.26 4.98 -7.11
C LEU A 162 0.86 3.85 -6.26
N LEU A 163 1.66 2.99 -6.88
CA LEU A 163 2.19 1.77 -6.27
C LEU A 163 3.70 1.90 -6.04
N ASP A 164 4.09 1.93 -4.76
CA ASP A 164 5.48 1.86 -4.31
C ASP A 164 5.55 1.19 -2.92
N PRO A 165 6.23 0.04 -2.78
CA PRO A 165 6.32 -0.68 -1.51
C PRO A 165 7.24 -0.01 -0.47
N MET A 166 8.11 0.92 -0.86
CA MET A 166 9.06 1.55 0.07
C MET A 166 9.14 3.06 -0.11
N PHE A 167 8.49 3.79 0.80
CA PHE A 167 8.57 5.24 0.84
C PHE A 167 9.69 5.71 1.78
N ALA A 168 10.94 5.77 1.28
CA ALA A 168 12.12 6.09 2.11
C ALA A 168 12.42 7.60 2.20
N THR A 169 12.22 8.34 1.12
CA THR A 169 12.39 9.80 1.08
C THR A 169 11.34 10.35 0.14
N GLY A 170 10.37 11.11 0.67
CA GLY A 170 9.29 11.74 -0.12
C GLY A 170 9.75 12.82 -1.10
N LYS A 171 11.01 12.79 -1.55
CA LYS A 171 11.57 13.66 -2.60
C LYS A 171 11.25 13.11 -3.99
N PHE A 172 10.07 12.53 -4.18
CA PHE A 172 9.60 12.16 -5.51
C PHE A 172 8.82 13.35 -6.07
N VAL A 173 9.59 14.27 -6.67
CA VAL A 173 9.12 15.24 -7.68
C VAL A 173 8.14 16.31 -7.14
N GLU A 174 8.63 17.53 -6.92
CA GLU A 174 7.79 18.70 -7.15
C GLU A 174 7.58 18.81 -8.67
N PRO A 175 6.33 18.86 -9.17
CA PRO A 175 6.10 19.15 -10.57
C PRO A 175 6.55 20.59 -10.81
N THR A 176 7.60 20.76 -11.59
CA THR A 176 7.89 22.06 -12.19
C THR A 176 7.12 22.10 -13.51
N HIS A 177 6.05 22.90 -13.51
CA HIS A 177 5.09 23.19 -14.60
C HIS A 177 3.84 22.33 -14.69
#